data_AF-A0A482ZX73-F1
#
_entry.id   AF-A0A482ZX73-F1
#
_cell.length_a   1.000
_cell.length_b   1.000
_cell.length_c   1.000
_cell.angle_alpha   90.00
_cell.angle_beta   90.00
_cell.angle_gamma   90.00
#
_symmetry.space_group_name_H-M   'P 1'
#
loop_
_entity.id
_entity.type
_entity.pdbx_description
1 polymer ?
#
loop_
_entity_poly.entity_id
_entity_poly.type
_entity_poly.pdbx_seq_one_letter_code
_entity_poly.pdbx_strand_id
1 'polypeptide(L)' 'MVKIEDSHPKKVSGSYSRLFGDDDLGYLMSRVQSASIRAGNELEQIITEKSRSIDSIEGIDGLDDFLEL' A
#
# COMPACT_ATOMS: atom_id res chain seq x y z
N MET A 1 -31.08 2.02 -15.37
CA MET A 1 -29.63 1.83 -15.59
C MET A 1 -29.44 1.60 -17.09
N VAL A 2 -28.85 2.55 -17.81
CA VAL A 2 -28.70 2.46 -19.27
C VAL A 2 -27.39 1.74 -19.58
N LYS A 3 -27.44 0.65 -20.34
CA LYS A 3 -26.25 -0.05 -20.85
C LYS A 3 -25.75 0.73 -22.07
N ILE A 4 -24.58 1.34 -21.95
CA ILE A 4 -23.92 2.01 -23.08
C ILE A 4 -23.15 0.92 -23.83
N GLU A 5 -23.74 0.42 -24.92
CA GLU A 5 -23.18 -0.66 -25.75
C GLU A 5 -21.96 -0.23 -26.58
N ASP A 6 -21.70 1.08 -26.69
CA ASP A 6 -20.69 1.67 -27.58
C ASP A 6 -19.53 2.37 -26.83
N SER A 7 -19.26 1.92 -25.61
CA SER A 7 -18.16 2.45 -24.81
C SER A 7 -16.83 2.07 -25.44
N HIS A 8 -16.25 3.00 -26.22
CA HIS A 8 -14.86 2.93 -26.59
C HIS A 8 -14.04 3.21 -25.32
N PRO A 9 -13.32 2.22 -24.76
CA PRO A 9 -12.47 2.48 -23.61
C PRO A 9 -11.43 3.49 -24.06
N LYS A 10 -11.56 4.76 -23.64
CA LYS A 10 -10.48 5.73 -23.81
C LYS A 10 -9.26 5.07 -23.18
N LYS A 11 -8.17 4.96 -23.93
CA LYS A 11 -6.85 4.68 -23.34
C LYS A 11 -6.57 5.85 -22.41
N VAL A 12 -6.97 5.71 -21.15
CA VAL A 12 -6.66 6.68 -20.11
C VAL A 12 -5.17 6.51 -19.89
N SER A 13 -4.36 7.28 -20.60
CA SER A 13 -2.91 7.31 -20.35
C SER A 13 -2.70 7.56 -18.85
N GLY A 14 -1.84 6.76 -18.21
CA GLY A 14 -1.62 6.87 -16.77
C GLY A 14 -1.15 8.28 -16.41
N SER A 15 -1.40 8.72 -15.17
CA SER A 15 -0.95 10.05 -14.71
C SER A 15 0.54 10.26 -14.96
N TYR A 16 1.35 9.21 -14.80
CA TYR A 16 2.78 9.25 -15.10
C TYR A 16 3.09 9.32 -16.60
N SER A 17 2.35 8.61 -17.47
CA SER A 17 2.53 8.71 -18.92
C SER A 17 2.27 10.13 -19.42
N ARG A 18 1.28 10.83 -18.85
CA ARG A 18 1.01 12.25 -19.17
C ARG A 18 2.09 13.19 -18.63
N LEU A 19 2.61 12.90 -17.45
CA LEU A 19 3.64 13.72 -16.81
C LEU A 19 4.97 13.66 -17.56
N PHE A 20 5.36 12.46 -17.99
CA PHE A 20 6.65 12.23 -18.64
C PHE A 20 6.59 12.31 -20.16
N GLY A 21 5.38 12.29 -20.76
CA GLY A 21 5.21 12.24 -22.21
C GLY A 21 5.71 10.93 -22.83
N ASP A 22 5.87 9.89 -22.02
CA ASP A 22 6.43 8.59 -22.38
C ASP A 22 5.59 7.49 -21.73
N ASP A 23 4.97 6.65 -22.55
CA ASP A 23 4.07 5.60 -22.11
C ASP A 23 4.80 4.46 -21.37
N ASP A 24 6.01 4.09 -21.81
CA ASP A 24 6.79 3.00 -21.23
C ASP A 24 7.34 3.40 -19.86
N LEU A 25 7.88 4.62 -19.75
CA LEU A 25 8.31 5.19 -18.48
C LEU A 25 7.12 5.40 -17.54
N GLY A 26 5.99 5.87 -18.05
CA GLY A 26 4.77 6.03 -17.26
C GLY A 26 4.23 4.70 -16.71
N TYR A 27 4.30 3.64 -17.51
CA TYR A 27 3.94 2.29 -17.09
C TYR A 27 4.90 1.77 -16.00
N LEU A 28 6.22 1.93 -16.20
CA LEU A 28 7.22 1.53 -15.23
C LEU A 28 7.03 2.24 -13.89
N MET A 29 6.81 3.55 -13.90
CA MET A 29 6.59 4.33 -12.67
C MET A 29 5.32 3.92 -11.94
N SER A 30 4.24 3.64 -12.68
CA SER A 30 2.99 3.11 -12.11
C SER A 30 3.20 1.76 -11.42
N ARG A 31 4.04 0.89 -12.00
CA ARG A 31 4.41 -0.41 -11.42
C ARG A 31 5.24 -0.26 -10.16
N VAL A 32 6.23 0.64 -10.16
CA VAL A 32 7.07 0.93 -8.98
C VAL A 32 6.20 1.42 -7.83
N GLN A 33 5.35 2.42 -8.06
CA GLN A 33 4.44 2.94 -7.04
C GLN A 33 3.54 1.82 -6.46
N SER A 34 2.97 0.99 -7.33
CA SER A 34 2.11 -0.13 -6.91
C SER A 34 2.87 -1.13 -6.04
N ALA A 35 4.13 -1.43 -6.36
CA ALA A 35 4.97 -2.33 -5.56
C ALA A 35 5.27 -1.74 -4.18
N SER A 36 5.61 -0.45 -4.11
CA SER A 36 5.86 0.24 -2.83
C SER A 36 4.63 0.25 -1.92
N ILE A 37 3.44 0.51 -2.47
CA ILE A 37 2.17 0.46 -1.72
C ILE A 37 1.93 -0.96 -1.17
N ARG A 38 2.10 -1.99 -2.00
CA ARG A 38 1.91 -3.38 -1.58
C ARG A 38 2.86 -3.74 -0.43
N ALA A 39 4.14 -3.40 -0.55
CA ALA A 39 5.13 -3.67 0.49
C ALA A 39 4.78 -2.94 1.80
N GLY A 40 4.33 -1.69 1.72
CA GLY A 40 3.88 -0.92 2.89
C GLY A 40 2.69 -1.58 3.60
N ASN A 41 1.68 -2.00 2.85
CA ASN A 41 0.50 -2.67 3.41
C ASN A 41 0.84 -4.00 4.09
N GLU A 42 1.74 -4.79 3.49
CA GLU A 42 2.21 -6.05 4.08
C GLU A 42 2.96 -5.80 5.39
N LEU A 43 3.82 -4.78 5.43
CA LEU A 43 4.52 -4.38 6.65
C LEU A 43 3.54 -3.94 7.75
N GLU A 44 2.55 -3.12 7.39
CA GLU A 44 1.49 -2.68 8.32
C GLU A 44 0.74 -3.88 8.93
N GLN A 45 0.41 -4.87 8.09
CA GLN A 45 -0.24 -6.10 8.55
C GLN A 45 0.65 -6.87 9.54
N ILE A 46 1.93 -7.08 9.21
CA ILE A 46 2.89 -7.77 10.08
C ILE A 46 3.03 -7.05 11.43
N ILE A 47 3.13 -5.72 11.42
CA ILE A 47 3.22 -4.91 12.64
C ILE A 47 1.96 -5.07 13.48
N THR A 48 0.78 -4.99 12.84
CA THR A 48 -0.51 -5.13 13.52
C THR A 48 -0.67 -6.50 14.16
N GLU A 49 -0.31 -7.57 13.44
CA GLU A 49 -0.34 -8.94 13.95
C GLU A 49 0.60 -9.12 15.14
N LYS A 50 1.81 -8.57 15.08
CA LYS A 50 2.77 -8.62 16.19
C LYS A 50 2.33 -7.79 17.39
N SER A 51 1.77 -6.60 17.18
CA SER A 51 1.26 -5.75 18.26
C SER A 51 0.13 -6.45 19.03
N ARG A 52 -0.82 -7.07 18.31
CA ARG A 52 -1.89 -7.85 18.94
C ARG A 52 -1.36 -9.05 19.72
N SER A 53 -0.26 -9.66 19.25
CA SER A 53 0.41 -10.72 20.00
C SER A 53 1.02 -10.21 21.31
N ILE A 54 1.52 -8.97 21.35
CA ILE A 54 2.05 -8.35 22.58
C ILE A 54 0.90 -8.02 23.54
N ASP A 55 -0.20 -7.46 23.05
CA ASP A 55 -1.38 -7.18 23.87
C ASP A 55 -2.02 -8.47 24.42
N SER A 56 -1.93 -9.58 23.67
CA SER A 56 -2.36 -10.90 24.16
C SER A 56 -1.42 -11.50 25.23
N ILE A 57 -0.28 -10.87 25.47
CA ILE A 57 0.62 -11.11 26.61
C ILE A 57 0.32 -10.05 27.69
N GLU A 58 -0.96 -9.91 28.07
CA GLU A 58 -1.30 -9.35 29.38
C GLU A 58 -0.80 -10.34 30.44
N GLY A 59 0.43 -10.14 30.91
CA GLY A 59 1.05 -10.98 31.94
C GLY A 59 2.58 -11.04 31.97
N ILE A 60 3.32 -10.14 31.32
CA ILE A 60 4.75 -9.97 31.64
C ILE A 60 4.88 -8.84 32.67
N ASP A 61 4.93 -9.23 33.95
CA ASP A 61 5.52 -8.42 35.01
C ASP A 61 6.94 -8.01 34.57
N GLY A 62 7.20 -6.72 34.31
CA GLY A 62 8.56 -6.20 34.04
C GLY A 62 8.72 -5.24 32.86
N LEU A 63 7.65 -4.81 32.18
CA LEU A 63 7.75 -3.75 31.16
C LEU A 63 7.94 -2.34 31.76
N ASP A 64 7.58 -2.16 33.03
CA ASP A 64 7.79 -0.90 33.76
C ASP A 64 9.28 -0.55 33.90
N ASP A 65 10.16 -1.55 33.98
CA ASP A 65 11.62 -1.35 34.12
C ASP A 65 12.30 -0.82 32.85
N PHE A 66 11.66 -0.92 31.68
CA PHE A 66 12.27 -0.53 30.40
C PHE A 66 11.98 0.93 30.00
N LEU A 67 11.01 1.59 30.64
CA LEU A 67 10.60 2.97 30.35
C LEU A 67 11.18 4.01 31.34
N GLU A 68 11.97 3.59 32.33
CA GLU A 68 12.64 4.47 33.31
C GLU A 68 14.13 4.76 33.01
N LEU A 69 14.63 4.46 31.81
CA LEU A 69 15.99 4.87 31.35
C LEU A 69 15.93 5.95 30.27
#